data_AF-A0A528N414-F1
#
_entry.id   AF-A0A528N414-F1
#
_cell.length_a   1.000
_cell.length_b   1.000
_cell.length_c   1.000
_cell.angle_alpha   90.00
_cell.angle_beta   90.00
_cell.angle_gamma   90.00
#
_symmetry.space_group_name_H-M   'P 1'
#
loop_
_entity.id
_entity.type
_entity.pdbx_description
1 polymer ?
#
loop_
_entity_poly.entity_id
_entity_poly.type
_entity_poly.pdbx_seq_one_letter_code
_entity_poly.pdbx_strand_id
1 'polypeptide(L)'
;RPIPRISIQAFCETEGVANPVERAGEDRRMAKAHLKVHMGGIATAIEFYQSAPTPNLILLESRSEPKQLLEQLTQLSEYCDPTSKVVVIG
;
A
#
# COMPACT_ATOMS: atom_id res chain seq x y z
N ARG A 1 8.35 -19.38 10.34
CA ARG A 1 7.80 -19.81 9.02
C ARG A 1 7.87 -18.61 8.08
N PRO A 2 8.46 -18.72 6.88
CA PRO A 2 8.47 -17.63 5.91
C PRO A 2 7.08 -17.36 5.36
N ILE A 3 6.80 -16.09 5.04
CA ILE A 3 5.58 -15.65 4.34
C ILE A 3 5.62 -16.19 2.90
N PRO A 4 4.47 -16.53 2.30
CA PRO A 4 4.40 -16.89 0.88
C PRO A 4 4.94 -15.76 -0.01
N ARG A 5 5.27 -16.11 -1.26
CA ARG A 5 5.68 -15.10 -2.25
C ARG A 5 4.51 -14.17 -2.53
N ILE A 6 4.70 -12.89 -2.27
CA ILE A 6 3.69 -11.85 -2.40
C ILE A 6 4.37 -10.52 -2.74
N SER A 7 3.75 -9.69 -3.58
CA SER A 7 4.15 -8.29 -3.76
C SER A 7 3.31 -7.38 -2.86
N ILE A 8 3.98 -6.45 -2.18
CA ILE A 8 3.38 -5.47 -1.29
C ILE A 8 3.89 -4.09 -1.72
N GLN A 9 2.99 -3.13 -1.89
CA GLN A 9 3.38 -1.73 -2.04
C GLN A 9 2.68 -0.91 -0.97
N ALA A 10 3.45 -0.15 -0.21
CA ALA A 10 2.95 0.75 0.81
C ALA A 10 3.04 2.19 0.33
N PHE A 11 1.98 2.95 0.52
CA PHE A 11 1.92 4.38 0.25
C PHE A 11 1.65 5.09 1.57
N CYS A 12 2.70 5.66 2.14
CA CYS A 12 2.70 6.28 3.46
C CYS A 12 2.61 7.81 3.34
N GLU A 13 1.94 8.45 4.29
CA GLU A 13 1.89 9.90 4.46
C GLU A 13 2.99 10.37 5.43
N THR A 14 3.37 9.52 6.39
CA THR A 14 4.34 9.87 7.43
C THR A 14 5.47 8.85 7.55
N GLU A 15 6.64 9.33 7.97
CA GLU A 15 7.77 8.47 8.34
C GLU A 15 7.44 7.55 9.52
N GLY A 16 6.47 7.95 10.36
CA GLY A 16 5.97 7.16 11.48
C GLY A 16 5.35 5.83 11.06
N VAL A 17 4.81 5.74 9.84
CA VAL A 17 4.32 4.49 9.25
C VAL A 17 5.32 3.90 8.27
N ALA A 18 5.99 4.73 7.46
CA ALA A 18 6.96 4.24 6.48
C ALA A 18 8.11 3.46 7.14
N ASN A 19 8.74 4.01 8.18
CA ASN A 19 9.90 3.39 8.83
C ASN A 19 9.57 2.01 9.44
N PRO A 20 8.47 1.83 10.21
CA PRO A 20 8.07 0.49 10.66
C PRO A 20 7.77 -0.48 9.53
N VAL A 21 7.15 -0.04 8.44
CA VAL A 21 6.83 -0.89 7.29
C VAL A 21 8.11 -1.36 6.59
N GLU A 22 9.06 -0.47 6.34
CA GLU A 22 10.38 -0.82 5.78
C GLU A 22 11.11 -1.82 6.67
N ARG A 23 11.22 -1.53 7.97
CA ARG A 23 11.83 -2.43 8.95
C ARG A 23 11.15 -3.79 9.02
N ALA A 24 9.82 -3.84 8.86
CA ALA A 24 9.09 -5.10 8.79
C ALA A 24 9.48 -5.91 7.54
N GLY A 25 9.74 -5.24 6.42
CA GLY A 25 10.24 -5.85 5.18
C GLY A 25 11.62 -6.51 5.33
N GLU A 26 12.45 -6.05 6.26
CA GLU A 26 13.77 -6.64 6.56
C GLU A 26 13.70 -7.91 7.41
N ASP A 27 12.54 -8.24 7.99
CA ASP A 27 12.37 -9.44 8.80
C ASP A 27 12.62 -10.70 7.96
N ARG A 28 13.39 -11.67 8.49
CA ARG A 28 13.71 -12.94 7.80
C ARG A 28 12.48 -13.69 7.29
N ARG A 29 11.31 -13.51 7.90
CA ARG A 29 10.04 -14.12 7.45
C ARG A 29 9.56 -13.53 6.14
N MET A 30 9.91 -12.27 5.85
CA MET A 30 9.59 -11.54 4.63
C MET A 30 10.53 -11.83 3.47
N ALA A 31 11.51 -12.73 3.63
CA ALA A 31 12.51 -13.04 2.60
C ALA A 31 11.97 -13.40 1.20
N LYS A 32 10.70 -13.84 1.10
CA LYS A 32 10.02 -14.14 -0.17
C LYS A 32 9.00 -13.08 -0.60
N ALA A 33 8.72 -12.11 0.25
CA ALA A 33 7.86 -10.97 -0.04
C ALA A 33 8.67 -9.86 -0.70
N HIS A 34 8.06 -9.19 -1.67
CA HIS A 34 8.64 -8.02 -2.31
C HIS A 34 7.87 -6.79 -1.83
N LEU A 35 8.44 -6.07 -0.86
CA LEU A 35 7.89 -4.84 -0.33
C LEU A 35 8.54 -3.63 -1.02
N LYS A 36 7.73 -2.65 -1.42
CA LYS A 36 8.18 -1.29 -1.76
C LYS A 36 7.39 -0.29 -0.92
N VAL A 37 8.07 0.77 -0.48
CA VAL A 37 7.46 1.87 0.24
C VAL A 37 7.57 3.13 -0.61
N HIS A 38 6.47 3.84 -0.71
CA HIS A 38 6.30 5.09 -1.43
C HIS A 38 5.75 6.11 -0.44
N MET A 39 6.22 7.35 -0.53
CA MET A 39 5.61 8.46 0.20
C MET A 39 4.53 9.14 -0.65
N GLY A 40 3.57 9.81 0.01
CA GLY A 40 2.51 10.58 -0.64
C GLY A 40 1.09 9.98 -0.54
N GLY A 41 0.92 8.91 0.23
CA GLY A 41 -0.40 8.35 0.57
C GLY A 41 -1.24 7.92 -0.65
N ILE A 42 -2.57 7.99 -0.51
CA ILE A 42 -3.51 7.47 -1.51
C ILE A 42 -3.41 8.21 -2.85
N ALA A 43 -3.12 9.52 -2.85
CA ALA A 43 -2.99 10.29 -4.08
C ALA A 43 -1.85 9.75 -4.98
N THR A 44 -0.68 9.48 -4.39
CA THR A 44 0.43 8.87 -5.12
C THR A 44 0.11 7.44 -5.57
N ALA A 45 -0.66 6.67 -4.81
CA ALA A 45 -1.12 5.35 -5.24
C ALA A 45 -1.96 5.44 -6.52
N ILE A 46 -2.92 6.37 -6.57
CA ILE A 46 -3.76 6.61 -7.74
C ILE A 46 -2.91 6.97 -8.96
N GLU A 47 -2.00 7.94 -8.83
CA GLU A 47 -1.10 8.35 -9.91
C GLU A 47 -0.22 7.20 -10.40
N PHE A 48 0.33 6.41 -9.48
CA PHE A 48 1.20 5.28 -9.80
C PHE A 48 0.45 4.20 -10.60
N TYR A 49 -0.74 3.81 -10.16
CA TYR A 49 -1.50 2.72 -10.79
C TYR A 49 -2.21 3.09 -12.09
N GLN A 50 -2.22 4.37 -12.47
CA GLN A 50 -2.63 4.75 -13.84
C GLN A 50 -1.75 4.12 -14.92
N SER A 51 -0.49 3.81 -14.60
CA SER A 51 0.49 3.31 -15.58
C SER A 51 1.21 2.03 -15.16
N ALA A 52 0.95 1.54 -13.95
CA ALA A 52 1.55 0.33 -13.39
C ALA A 52 0.46 -0.64 -12.89
N PRO A 53 0.67 -1.96 -13.01
CA PRO A 53 -0.28 -2.93 -12.47
C PRO A 53 -0.27 -2.94 -10.93
N THR A 54 -1.41 -3.30 -10.33
CA THR A 54 -1.51 -3.41 -8.88
C THR A 54 -0.82 -4.67 -8.32
N PRO A 55 -0.21 -4.60 -7.12
CA PRO A 55 0.37 -5.75 -6.44
C PRO A 55 -0.70 -6.62 -5.79
N ASN A 56 -0.29 -7.71 -5.14
CA ASN A 56 -1.21 -8.53 -4.35
C ASN A 56 -1.79 -7.78 -3.15
N LEU A 57 -0.98 -6.94 -2.50
CA LEU A 57 -1.36 -6.16 -1.33
C LEU A 57 -0.89 -4.72 -1.45
N ILE A 58 -1.82 -3.79 -1.25
CA ILE A 58 -1.59 -2.35 -1.18
C ILE A 58 -1.81 -1.92 0.27
N LEU A 59 -0.81 -1.30 0.88
CA LEU A 59 -0.93 -0.63 2.17
C LEU A 59 -1.09 0.87 1.92
N LEU A 60 -2.09 1.50 2.51
CA LEU A 60 -2.35 2.92 2.37
C LEU A 60 -2.35 3.55 3.76
N GLU A 61 -1.54 4.56 3.99
CA GLU A 61 -1.75 5.47 5.12
C GLU A 61 -2.72 6.56 4.70
N SER A 62 -3.68 6.90 5.57
CA SER A 62 -4.53 8.06 5.38
C SER A 62 -5.02 8.62 6.70
N ARG A 63 -4.88 9.93 6.88
CA ARG A 63 -5.47 10.68 8.00
C ARG A 63 -6.72 11.47 7.60
N SER A 64 -7.29 11.15 6.43
CA SER A 64 -8.45 11.84 5.89
C SER A 64 -9.71 11.52 6.70
N GLU A 65 -10.64 12.47 6.75
CA GLU A 65 -11.97 12.24 7.30
C GLU A 65 -12.68 11.10 6.53
N PRO A 66 -13.57 10.31 7.16
CA PRO A 66 -14.12 9.09 6.58
C PRO A 66 -14.74 9.26 5.19
N LYS A 67 -15.44 10.37 4.95
CA LYS A 67 -16.05 10.66 3.65
C LYS A 67 -15.00 10.84 2.55
N GLN A 68 -13.96 11.62 2.84
CA GLN A 68 -12.88 11.88 1.89
C GLN A 68 -12.07 10.60 1.61
N LEU A 69 -11.82 9.79 2.65
CA LEU A 69 -11.16 8.49 2.49
C LEU A 69 -11.95 7.59 1.53
N LEU A 70 -13.27 7.46 1.72
CA LEU A 70 -14.11 6.64 0.85
C LEU A 70 -14.08 7.14 -0.60
N GLU A 71 -14.16 8.45 -0.82
CA GLU A 71 -14.05 9.05 -2.16
C GLU A 71 -12.70 8.72 -2.83
N GLN A 72 -11.60 8.84 -2.09
CA GLN A 72 -10.26 8.49 -2.59
C GLN A 72 -10.13 6.99 -2.88
N LEU A 73 -10.70 6.12 -2.02
CA LEU A 73 -10.70 4.67 -2.26
C LEU A 73 -11.54 4.29 -3.48
N THR A 74 -12.66 4.97 -3.73
CA THR A 74 -13.44 4.81 -4.96
C THR A 74 -12.58 5.17 -6.18
N GLN A 75 -11.89 6.31 -6.16
CA GLN A 75 -11.00 6.69 -7.26
C GLN A 75 -9.86 5.69 -7.47
N LEU A 76 -9.22 5.22 -6.40
CA LEU A 76 -8.19 4.20 -6.48
C LEU A 76 -8.72 2.89 -7.09
N SER A 77 -9.95 2.50 -6.77
CA SER A 77 -10.52 1.24 -7.24
C SER A 77 -10.66 1.13 -8.76
N GLU A 78 -10.76 2.25 -9.47
CA GLU A 78 -10.78 2.30 -10.94
C GLU A 78 -9.50 1.75 -11.58
N TYR A 79 -8.39 1.71 -10.83
CA TYR A 79 -7.08 1.23 -11.29
C TYR A 79 -6.67 -0.11 -10.66
N CYS A 80 -7.51 -0.68 -9.80
CA CYS A 80 -7.17 -1.89 -9.05
C CYS A 80 -7.65 -3.17 -9.73
N ASP A 81 -6.78 -4.19 -9.77
CA ASP A 81 -7.20 -5.55 -10.11
C ASP A 81 -8.16 -6.10 -9.04
N PRO A 82 -9.22 -6.86 -9.42
CA PRO A 82 -10.19 -7.41 -8.46
C PRO A 82 -9.59 -8.32 -7.38
N THR A 83 -8.37 -8.81 -7.61
CA THR A 83 -7.67 -9.70 -6.69
C THR A 83 -6.80 -8.96 -5.68
N SER A 84 -6.47 -7.69 -5.94
CA SER A 84 -5.65 -6.88 -5.06
C SER A 84 -6.36 -6.62 -3.74
N LYS A 85 -5.62 -6.76 -2.65
CA LYS A 85 -6.10 -6.47 -1.30
C LYS A 85 -5.59 -5.10 -0.89
N VAL A 86 -6.45 -4.32 -0.24
CA VAL A 86 -6.13 -2.99 0.26
C VAL A 86 -6.29 -3.00 1.77
N VAL A 87 -5.28 -2.50 2.48
CA VAL A 87 -5.32 -2.27 3.92
C VAL A 87 -5.02 -0.79 4.16
N VAL A 88 -5.90 -0.13 4.92
CA VAL A 88 -5.75 1.27 5.29
C VAL A 88 -5.24 1.37 6.73
N ILE A 89 -4.29 2.27 6.96
CA ILE A 89 -3.63 2.55 8.24
C ILE A 89 -3.84 4.04 8.55
N GLY A 90 -4.38 4.39 9.72
CA GLY A 90 -4.65 5.78 10.07
C GLY A 90 -5.64 5.91 11.21
#